data_AF-A0A4Y2C8U0-F1
#
_entry.id   AF-A0A4Y2C8U0-F1
#
_cell.length_a   1.000
_cell.length_b   1.000
_cell.length_c   1.000
_cell.angle_alpha   90.00
_cell.angle_beta   90.00
_cell.angle_gamma   90.00
#
_symmetry.space_group_name_H-M   'P 1'
#
loop_
_entity.id
_entity.type
_entity.pdbx_description
1 polymer ?
#
loop_
_entity_poly.entity_id
_entity_poly.type
_entity_poly.pdbx_seq_one_letter_code
_entity_poly.pdbx_strand_id
1 'polypeptide(L)'
;MSAKAKTETNEKVCDKMNESHLESTVKVFRSAYYLGKSDRPFSDHFQFLELQQLNGVDIVIGLHSRCSATEIINHVVDKMKKRSTHQILNIVGKISVLIDKSTNLGAKSALIVYLNCEISKKRPPNSLFLDLIELPDQTSATFAGLIELFKSKWFL
;
A
#
# COMPACT_ATOMS: atom_id res chain seq x y z
N MET A 1 6.78 42.84 28.36
CA MET A 1 5.95 41.61 28.32
C MET A 1 5.19 41.40 27.00
N SER A 2 4.99 42.41 26.14
CA SER A 2 4.18 42.30 24.91
C SER A 2 4.78 41.44 23.78
N ALA A 3 6.11 41.45 23.58
CA ALA A 3 6.73 40.71 22.48
C ALA A 3 6.66 39.19 22.65
N LYS A 4 6.94 38.67 23.86
CA LYS A 4 6.98 37.23 24.15
C LYS A 4 5.59 36.56 24.02
N ALA A 5 4.55 37.24 24.49
CA ALA A 5 3.16 36.80 24.31
C ALA A 5 2.71 36.79 22.84
N LYS A 6 3.22 37.74 22.03
CA LYS A 6 2.94 37.80 20.58
C LYS A 6 3.62 36.65 19.82
N THR A 7 4.85 36.29 20.20
CA THR A 7 5.58 35.14 19.62
C THR A 7 4.90 33.81 19.98
N GLU A 8 4.53 33.61 21.25
CA GLU A 8 3.78 32.42 21.70
C GLU A 8 2.40 32.32 21.03
N THR A 9 1.79 33.44 20.65
CA THR A 9 0.51 33.45 19.92
C THR A 9 0.71 33.05 18.45
N ASN A 10 1.79 33.50 17.81
CA ASN A 10 2.11 33.13 16.43
C ASN A 10 2.51 31.66 16.28
N GLU A 11 3.28 31.12 17.23
CA GLU A 11 3.65 29.69 17.27
C GLU A 11 2.39 28.80 17.38
N LYS A 12 1.48 29.12 18.31
CA LYS A 12 0.20 28.40 18.45
C LYS A 12 -0.69 28.45 17.21
N VAL A 13 -0.62 29.53 16.43
CA VAL A 13 -1.35 29.64 15.17
C VAL A 13 -0.72 28.77 14.09
N CYS A 14 0.61 28.74 14.01
CA CYS A 14 1.36 27.86 13.10
C CYS A 14 1.07 26.38 13.36
N ASP A 15 1.06 25.98 14.64
CA ASP A 15 0.78 24.59 15.04
C ASP A 15 -0.64 24.15 14.64
N LYS A 16 -1.64 25.02 14.85
CA LYS A 16 -3.03 24.76 14.45
C LYS A 16 -3.19 24.64 12.93
N MET A 17 -2.48 25.47 12.16
CA MET A 17 -2.50 25.36 10.70
C MET A 17 -1.89 24.02 10.25
N ASN A 18 -0.77 23.62 10.83
CA ASN A 18 -0.15 22.33 10.54
C ASN A 18 -1.05 21.14 10.88
N GLU A 19 -1.74 21.20 12.02
CA GLU A 19 -2.70 20.16 12.42
C GLU A 19 -3.86 20.05 11.42
N SER A 20 -4.45 21.19 11.01
CA SER A 20 -5.50 21.23 9.99
C SER A 20 -5.05 20.65 8.64
N HIS A 21 -3.83 20.99 8.19
CA HIS A 21 -3.27 20.44 6.96
C HIS A 21 -3.01 18.93 7.07
N LEU A 22 -2.57 18.45 8.23
CA LEU A 22 -2.38 17.03 8.49
C LEU A 22 -3.71 16.28 8.44
N GLU A 23 -4.74 16.78 9.11
CA GLU A 23 -6.09 16.18 9.09
C GLU A 23 -6.65 16.09 7.67
N SER A 24 -6.48 17.15 6.89
CA SER A 24 -6.91 17.19 5.50
C SER A 24 -6.15 16.16 4.63
N THR A 25 -4.84 16.03 4.85
CA THR A 25 -3.99 15.03 4.17
C THR A 25 -4.43 13.61 4.53
N VAL A 26 -4.78 13.35 5.80
CA VAL A 26 -5.29 12.04 6.25
C VAL A 26 -6.57 11.66 5.49
N LYS A 27 -7.45 12.61 5.19
CA LYS A 27 -8.67 12.36 4.40
C LYS A 27 -8.32 11.94 2.98
N VAL A 28 -7.39 12.63 2.31
CA VAL A 28 -6.90 12.24 0.97
C VAL A 28 -6.31 10.82 0.98
N PHE A 29 -5.50 10.50 2.00
CA PHE A 29 -4.93 9.16 2.15
C PHE A 29 -6.00 8.08 2.33
N ARG A 30 -7.02 8.36 3.14
CA ARG A 30 -8.16 7.43 3.34
C ARG A 30 -8.94 7.23 2.05
N SER A 31 -9.11 8.27 1.25
CA SER A 31 -9.80 8.20 -0.04
C SER A 31 -9.03 7.36 -1.06
N ALA A 32 -7.72 7.59 -1.20
CA ALA A 32 -6.86 6.75 -2.03
C ALA A 32 -6.88 5.29 -1.55
N TYR A 33 -6.73 5.07 -0.23
CA TYR A 33 -6.81 3.75 0.38
C TYR A 33 -8.14 3.05 0.09
N TYR A 34 -9.26 3.76 0.17
CA TYR A 34 -10.57 3.22 -0.16
C TYR A 34 -10.65 2.73 -1.60
N LEU A 35 -10.11 3.51 -2.55
CA LEU A 35 -10.07 3.10 -3.96
C LEU A 35 -9.26 1.81 -4.12
N GLY A 36 -8.05 1.76 -3.56
CA GLY A 36 -7.21 0.57 -3.61
C GLY A 36 -7.82 -0.65 -2.93
N LYS A 37 -8.51 -0.47 -1.80
CA LYS A 37 -9.19 -1.55 -1.08
C LYS A 37 -10.42 -2.08 -1.83
N SER A 38 -11.07 -1.23 -2.62
CA SER A 38 -12.33 -1.55 -3.32
C SER A 38 -12.09 -1.96 -4.78
N ASP A 39 -10.84 -2.28 -5.13
CA ASP A 39 -10.41 -2.63 -6.50
C ASP A 39 -10.84 -1.58 -7.56
N ARG A 40 -10.85 -0.30 -7.17
CA ARG A 40 -11.21 0.81 -8.05
C ARG A 40 -9.98 1.40 -8.72
N PRO A 41 -10.08 1.81 -10.00
CA PRO A 41 -8.96 2.38 -10.71
C PRO A 41 -8.58 3.74 -10.11
N PHE A 42 -7.27 4.02 -9.98
CA PHE A 42 -6.78 5.29 -9.42
C PHE A 42 -7.04 6.51 -10.32
N SER A 43 -7.53 6.30 -11.55
CA SER A 43 -8.10 7.36 -12.38
C SER A 43 -9.29 8.03 -11.72
N ASP A 44 -10.04 7.32 -10.87
CA ASP A 44 -11.23 7.83 -10.19
C ASP A 44 -10.88 8.79 -9.03
N HIS A 45 -9.61 8.86 -8.62
CA HIS A 45 -9.18 9.59 -7.42
C HIS A 45 -9.56 11.06 -7.43
N PHE A 46 -9.37 11.74 -8.55
CA PHE A 46 -9.72 13.16 -8.67
C PHE A 46 -11.22 13.42 -8.46
N GLN A 47 -12.05 12.74 -9.26
CA GLN A 47 -13.52 12.88 -9.18
C GLN A 47 -14.07 12.42 -7.84
N PHE A 48 -13.43 11.43 -7.21
CA PHE A 48 -13.83 10.95 -5.89
C PHE A 48 -13.55 11.99 -4.80
N LEU A 49 -12.44 12.72 -4.89
CA LEU A 49 -12.16 13.83 -3.97
C LEU A 49 -13.09 15.02 -4.22
N GLU A 50 -13.41 15.36 -5.47
CA GLU A 50 -14.41 16.39 -5.78
C GLU A 50 -15.77 16.05 -5.16
N LEU A 51 -16.21 14.79 -5.29
CA LEU A 51 -17.44 14.33 -4.65
C LEU A 51 -17.41 14.46 -3.12
N GLN A 52 -16.28 14.17 -2.50
CA GLN A 52 -16.12 14.35 -1.05
C GLN A 52 -16.17 15.82 -0.65
N GLN A 53 -15.57 16.73 -1.43
CA GLN A 53 -15.68 18.17 -1.21
C GLN A 53 -17.14 18.64 -1.31
N LEU A 54 -17.89 18.15 -2.30
CA LEU A 54 -19.33 18.44 -2.44
C LEU A 54 -20.15 17.93 -1.25
N ASN A 55 -19.73 16.82 -0.63
CA ASN A 55 -20.33 16.28 0.59
C ASN A 55 -19.88 17.01 1.88
N GLY A 56 -19.13 18.11 1.77
CA GLY A 56 -18.69 18.92 2.91
C GLY A 56 -17.39 18.46 3.57
N VAL A 57 -16.64 17.54 2.93
CA VAL A 57 -15.34 17.13 3.43
C VAL A 57 -14.29 18.15 3.01
N ASP A 58 -13.70 18.84 3.99
CA ASP A 58 -12.55 19.73 3.74
C ASP A 58 -11.32 18.92 3.31
N ILE A 59 -10.93 19.08 2.04
CA ILE A 59 -9.83 18.39 1.37
C ILE A 59 -8.86 19.44 0.82
N VAL A 60 -7.58 19.24 1.09
CA VAL A 60 -6.46 20.09 0.66
C VAL A 60 -6.38 20.13 -0.86
N ILE A 61 -5.87 21.23 -1.43
CA ILE A 61 -5.80 21.46 -2.88
C ILE A 61 -4.83 20.50 -3.61
N GLY A 62 -3.96 19.80 -2.88
CA GLY A 62 -2.92 18.92 -3.44
C GLY A 62 -3.24 17.42 -3.40
N LEU A 63 -2.43 16.63 -4.11
CA LEU A 63 -2.47 15.15 -4.14
C LEU A 63 -3.74 14.53 -4.76
N HIS A 64 -4.41 15.24 -5.67
CA HIS A 64 -5.62 14.73 -6.34
C HIS A 64 -5.33 13.94 -7.61
N SER A 65 -4.09 13.97 -8.09
CA SER A 65 -3.72 13.29 -9.33
C SER A 65 -3.73 11.77 -9.17
N ARG A 66 -3.89 11.06 -10.29
CA ARG A 66 -3.69 9.60 -10.34
C ARG A 66 -2.30 9.20 -9.82
N CYS A 67 -1.26 9.95 -10.18
CA CYS A 67 0.11 9.67 -9.76
C CYS A 67 0.23 9.73 -8.23
N SER A 68 -0.35 10.77 -7.62
CA SER A 68 -0.38 10.94 -6.17
C SER A 68 -1.14 9.79 -5.49
N ALA A 69 -2.27 9.35 -6.04
CA ALA A 69 -3.01 8.19 -5.52
C ALA A 69 -2.14 6.92 -5.54
N THR A 70 -1.43 6.66 -6.64
CA THR A 70 -0.51 5.53 -6.77
C THR A 70 0.59 5.59 -5.71
N GLU A 71 1.24 6.74 -5.54
CA GLU A 71 2.30 6.92 -4.55
C GLU A 71 1.80 6.72 -3.12
N ILE A 72 0.62 7.26 -2.80
CA ILE A 72 -0.03 7.06 -1.49
C ILE A 72 -0.28 5.57 -1.24
N ILE A 73 -0.88 4.88 -2.21
CA ILE A 73 -1.15 3.44 -2.07
C ILE A 73 0.14 2.65 -1.92
N ASN A 74 1.16 2.92 -2.74
CA ASN A 74 2.46 2.26 -2.62
C ASN A 74 3.06 2.44 -1.22
N HIS A 75 2.99 3.66 -0.69
CA HIS A 75 3.44 3.94 0.68
C HIS A 75 2.67 3.11 1.72
N VAL A 76 1.34 3.04 1.60
CA VAL A 76 0.50 2.26 2.51
C VAL A 76 0.83 0.76 2.39
N VAL A 77 0.97 0.24 1.17
CA VAL A 77 1.34 -1.15 0.90
C VAL A 77 2.69 -1.49 1.53
N ASP A 78 3.69 -0.63 1.40
CA ASP A 78 5.02 -0.85 2.01
C ASP A 78 4.94 -0.93 3.54
N LYS A 79 4.16 -0.04 4.16
CA LYS A 79 3.94 -0.08 5.62
C LYS A 79 3.19 -1.34 6.05
N MET A 80 2.18 -1.75 5.28
CA MET A 80 1.39 -2.96 5.55
C MET A 80 2.23 -4.23 5.38
N LYS A 81 3.06 -4.32 4.32
CA LYS A 81 3.99 -5.43 4.09
C LYS A 81 4.97 -5.57 5.24
N LYS A 82 5.66 -4.49 5.62
CA LYS A 82 6.61 -4.49 6.76
C LYS A 82 5.96 -4.97 8.06
N ARG A 83 4.76 -4.47 8.37
CA ARG A 83 4.00 -4.89 9.55
C ARG A 83 3.65 -6.39 9.50
N SER A 84 3.17 -6.86 8.35
CA SER A 84 2.74 -8.26 8.17
C SER A 84 3.93 -9.21 8.26
N THR A 85 5.05 -8.89 7.61
CA THR A 85 6.29 -9.68 7.69
C THR A 85 6.78 -9.79 9.13
N HIS A 86 6.79 -8.69 9.88
CA HIS A 86 7.18 -8.72 11.29
C HIS A 86 6.26 -9.61 12.15
N GLN A 87 4.95 -9.60 11.88
CA GLN A 87 3.99 -10.47 12.57
C GLN A 87 4.21 -11.96 12.26
N ILE A 88 4.46 -12.28 11.00
CA ILE A 88 4.73 -13.66 10.54
C ILE A 88 6.01 -14.19 11.22
N LEU A 89 7.07 -13.39 11.26
CA LEU A 89 8.33 -13.76 11.93
C LEU A 89 8.14 -14.00 13.43
N ASN A 90 7.34 -13.18 14.11
CA ASN A 90 7.11 -13.29 15.56
C ASN A 90 6.28 -14.51 15.97
N ILE A 91 5.41 -15.04 15.11
CA ILE A 91 4.53 -16.17 15.46
C ILE A 91 5.27 -17.50 15.42
N VAL A 92 6.37 -17.58 14.67
CA VAL A 92 7.17 -18.82 14.45
C VAL A 92 6.24 -19.96 14.00
N GLY A 93 5.38 -19.66 13.02
CA GLY A 93 4.42 -20.60 12.45
C GLY A 93 4.96 -21.34 11.23
N LYS A 94 4.22 -22.35 10.76
CA LYS A 94 4.51 -23.00 9.47
C LYS A 94 4.18 -22.05 8.33
N ILE A 95 5.06 -22.01 7.33
CA ILE A 95 4.90 -21.20 6.13
C ILE A 95 4.87 -22.14 4.92
N SER A 96 3.95 -21.91 3.99
CA SER A 96 4.01 -22.52 2.66
C SER A 96 3.84 -21.47 1.57
N VAL A 97 4.41 -21.75 0.39
CA VAL A 97 4.33 -20.86 -0.77
C VAL A 97 3.54 -21.59 -1.85
N LEU A 98 2.53 -20.91 -2.40
CA LEU A 98 1.76 -21.39 -3.55
C LEU A 98 2.16 -20.55 -4.75
N ILE A 99 2.61 -21.21 -5.81
CA ILE A 99 2.99 -20.59 -7.07
C ILE A 99 1.98 -21.06 -8.12
N ASP A 100 1.23 -20.12 -8.68
CA ASP A 100 0.28 -20.39 -9.75
C ASP A 100 0.77 -19.79 -11.08
N LYS A 101 0.58 -20.51 -12.18
CA LYS A 101 0.96 -20.05 -13.52
C LYS A 101 -0.27 -19.59 -14.27
N SER A 102 -0.32 -18.30 -14.61
CA SER A 102 -1.32 -17.73 -15.50
C SER A 102 -0.75 -17.49 -16.89
N THR A 103 -1.50 -17.86 -17.92
CA THR A 103 -1.15 -17.63 -19.33
C THR A 103 -2.23 -16.80 -20.00
N ASN A 104 -1.87 -15.62 -20.49
CA ASN A 104 -2.78 -14.81 -21.33
C ASN A 104 -2.62 -15.19 -22.81
N LEU A 105 -3.67 -14.90 -23.61
CA LEU A 105 -3.75 -15.22 -25.05
C LEU A 105 -2.59 -14.64 -25.91
N GLY A 106 -1.76 -13.75 -25.35
CA GLY A 106 -0.65 -13.07 -26.04
C GLY A 106 0.75 -13.62 -25.73
N ALA A 107 0.89 -14.91 -25.41
CA ALA A 107 2.14 -15.62 -25.08
C ALA A 107 2.94 -15.12 -23.85
N LYS A 108 2.51 -14.01 -23.23
CA LYS A 108 3.01 -13.58 -21.92
C LYS A 108 2.43 -14.47 -20.84
N SER A 109 3.31 -15.11 -20.08
CA SER A 109 2.95 -15.89 -18.90
C SER A 109 3.39 -15.14 -17.64
N ALA A 110 2.66 -15.32 -16.56
CA ALA A 110 2.99 -14.72 -15.28
C ALA A 110 2.88 -15.77 -14.17
N LEU A 111 3.74 -15.63 -13.16
CA LEU A 111 3.66 -16.39 -11.93
C LEU A 111 3.00 -15.54 -10.85
N ILE A 112 1.94 -16.07 -10.26
CA ILE A 112 1.28 -15.48 -9.10
C ILE A 112 1.83 -16.20 -7.88
N VAL A 113 2.45 -15.45 -6.96
CA VAL A 113 3.06 -16.01 -5.75
C VAL A 113 2.21 -15.64 -4.55
N TYR A 114 1.73 -16.67 -3.84
CA TYR A 114 1.00 -16.54 -2.59
C TYR A 114 1.79 -17.13 -1.42
N LEU A 115 1.71 -16.48 -0.27
CA LEU A 115 2.28 -16.91 0.99
C LEU A 115 1.15 -17.37 1.92
N ASN A 116 1.12 -18.67 2.23
CA ASN A 116 0.22 -19.22 3.22
C ASN A 116 0.93 -19.23 4.57
N CYS A 117 0.44 -18.43 5.51
CA CYS A 117 1.06 -18.31 6.81
C CYS A 117 0.06 -17.91 7.90
N GLU A 118 0.46 -18.11 9.15
CA GLU A 118 -0.29 -17.66 10.32
C GLU A 118 0.17 -16.25 10.71
N ILE A 119 -0.74 -15.28 10.60
CA ILE A 119 -0.50 -13.86 10.94
C ILE A 119 -1.00 -13.54 12.36
N SER A 120 -1.82 -14.43 12.95
CA SER A 120 -2.28 -14.33 14.33
C SER A 120 -2.71 -15.69 14.85
N LYS A 121 -2.29 -16.04 16.08
CA LYS A 121 -2.71 -17.28 16.78
C LYS A 121 -4.22 -17.42 17.02
N LYS A 122 -4.98 -16.35 16.78
CA LYS A 122 -6.44 -16.31 16.97
C LYS A 122 -7.22 -16.58 15.69
N ARG A 123 -6.55 -16.67 14.55
CA ARG A 123 -7.19 -16.79 13.23
C ARG A 123 -6.58 -17.95 12.46
N PRO A 124 -7.35 -18.60 11.57
CA PRO A 124 -6.78 -19.60 10.69
C PRO A 124 -5.66 -19.00 9.81
N PRO A 125 -4.74 -19.84 9.30
CA PRO A 125 -3.76 -19.42 8.31
C PRO A 125 -4.43 -18.76 7.11
N ASN A 126 -3.83 -17.70 6.59
CA ASN A 126 -4.36 -16.95 5.46
C ASN A 126 -3.40 -17.02 4.27
N SER A 127 -3.96 -17.02 3.07
CA SER A 127 -3.22 -16.86 1.82
C SER A 127 -3.02 -15.37 1.53
N LEU A 128 -1.78 -14.92 1.56
CA LEU A 128 -1.40 -13.54 1.25
C LEU A 128 -0.83 -13.49 -0.17
N PHE A 129 -1.32 -12.56 -0.99
CA PHE A 129 -0.65 -12.24 -2.24
C PHE A 129 0.71 -11.59 -1.95
N LEU A 130 1.77 -12.11 -2.56
CA LEU A 130 3.13 -11.65 -2.34
C LEU A 130 3.66 -10.86 -3.53
N ASP A 131 3.65 -11.46 -4.72
CA ASP A 131 4.15 -10.83 -5.94
C ASP A 131 3.53 -11.46 -7.20
N LEU A 132 3.58 -10.70 -8.30
CA LEU A 132 3.24 -11.14 -9.65
C LEU A 132 4.47 -10.97 -10.53
N ILE A 133 5.03 -12.08 -11.00
CA ILE A 133 6.27 -12.09 -11.76
C ILE A 133 5.93 -12.37 -13.23
N GLU A 134 6.17 -11.40 -14.10
CA GLU A 134 6.09 -11.62 -15.54
C GLU A 134 7.23 -12.52 -16.02
N LEU A 135 6.90 -13.54 -16.80
CA LEU A 135 7.87 -14.45 -17.39
C LEU A 135 8.18 -14.00 -18.83
N PRO A 136 9.45 -13.70 -19.15
CA PRO A 136 9.83 -13.38 -20.52
C PRO A 136 9.68 -14.59 -21.45
N ASP A 137 10.05 -15.78 -20.97
CA ASP A 137 10.03 -17.04 -21.72
C ASP A 137 9.59 -18.24 -20.85
N GLN A 138 9.04 -19.28 -21.47
CA GLN A 138 8.43 -20.44 -20.77
C GLN A 138 9.39 -21.62 -20.50
N THR A 139 10.70 -21.37 -20.45
CA THR A 139 11.71 -22.43 -20.27
C THR A 139 11.87 -22.83 -18.80
N SER A 140 12.14 -24.11 -18.53
CA SER A 140 12.40 -24.64 -17.16
C SER A 140 13.53 -23.92 -16.41
N ALA A 141 14.55 -23.45 -17.12
CA ALA A 141 15.65 -22.66 -16.57
C ALA A 141 15.19 -21.32 -15.98
N THR A 142 14.19 -20.68 -16.59
CA THR A 142 13.60 -19.42 -16.09
C THR A 142 12.93 -19.62 -14.74
N PHE A 143 12.25 -20.76 -14.54
CA PHE A 143 11.60 -21.09 -13.26
C PHE A 143 12.62 -21.32 -12.13
N ALA A 144 13.72 -22.01 -12.41
CA ALA A 144 14.77 -22.25 -11.41
C ALA A 144 15.45 -20.93 -10.99
N GLY A 145 15.77 -20.06 -11.94
CA GLY A 145 16.32 -18.73 -11.66
C GLY A 145 15.38 -17.84 -10.84
N LEU A 146 14.07 -17.98 -11.03
CA LEU A 146 13.07 -17.22 -10.28
C LEU A 146 12.89 -17.68 -8.85
N ILE A 147 13.03 -18.98 -8.56
CA ILE A 147 13.05 -19.48 -7.18
C ILE A 147 14.26 -18.90 -6.43
N GLU A 148 15.42 -18.81 -7.08
CA GLU A 148 16.60 -18.19 -6.50
C GLU A 148 16.45 -16.67 -6.31
N LEU A 149 15.83 -15.98 -7.28
CA LEU A 149 15.50 -14.55 -7.15
C LEU A 149 14.46 -14.28 -6.06
N PHE A 150 13.51 -15.20 -5.89
CA PHE A 150 12.53 -15.14 -4.81
C PHE A 150 13.20 -15.27 -3.44
N LYS A 151 14.13 -16.22 -3.29
CA LYS A 151 14.93 -16.37 -2.07
C LYS A 151 15.75 -15.12 -1.76
N SER A 152 16.42 -14.53 -2.76
CA SER A 152 17.27 -13.34 -2.55
C SER A 152 16.49 -12.07 -2.23
N LYS A 153 15.28 -11.91 -2.78
CA LYS A 153 14.46 -10.70 -2.58
C LYS A 153 13.66 -10.70 -1.27
N TRP A 154 13.38 -11.87 -0.71
CA TRP A 154 12.44 -12.00 0.42
C TRP A 154 12.97 -12.75 1.66
N PHE A 155 14.07 -13.52 1.54
CA PHE A 155 14.55 -14.41 2.61
C PHE A 155 16.03 -14.19 3.02
N LEU A 156 16.71 -13.16 2.49
CA LEU A 156 18.06 -12.73 2.90
C LEU A 156 18.03 -11.34 3.56
#